data_AF-A0A5D3KG22-F1
#
_entry.id   AF-A0A5D3KG22-F1
#
_cell.length_a   1.000
_cell.length_b   1.000
_cell.length_c   1.000
_cell.angle_alpha   90.00
_cell.angle_beta   90.00
_cell.angle_gamma   90.00
#
_symmetry.space_group_name_H-M   'P 1'
#
loop_
_entity.id
_entity.type
_entity.pdbx_description
1 polymer ?
#
loop_
_entity_poly.entity_id
_entity_poly.type
_entity_poly.pdbx_seq_one_letter_code
_entity_poly.pdbx_strand_id
1 'polypeptide(L)'
;MIRTVFAAAFALGAIVSSAQAMPLAPFGAQSNGDIIAVAGGCGAGWHRGPYGGCLRNFANPAAHACPRGFHIGPGGACRGNGR
;
A
#
# COMPACT_ATOMS: atom_id res chain seq x y z
N MET A 1 31.01 -10.56 -53.49
CA MET A 1 30.11 -11.59 -52.91
C MET A 1 30.35 -11.78 -51.41
N ILE A 2 31.54 -12.16 -50.94
CA ILE A 2 31.73 -12.49 -49.51
C ILE A 2 31.65 -11.27 -48.57
N ARG A 3 32.12 -10.10 -49.03
CA ARG A 3 32.13 -8.85 -48.25
C ARG A 3 30.72 -8.29 -47.96
N THR A 4 29.78 -8.51 -48.88
CA THR A 4 28.38 -8.09 -48.70
C THR A 4 27.62 -9.00 -47.74
N VAL A 5 27.97 -10.29 -47.69
CA VAL A 5 27.38 -11.26 -46.74
C VAL A 5 27.79 -10.93 -45.30
N PHE A 6 29.06 -10.59 -45.06
CA PHE A 6 29.53 -10.18 -43.73
C PHE A 6 28.88 -8.89 -43.23
N ALA A 7 28.73 -7.89 -44.11
CA ALA A 7 28.07 -6.64 -43.76
C ALA A 7 26.60 -6.85 -43.39
N ALA A 8 25.88 -7.69 -44.15
CA ALA A 8 24.49 -8.03 -43.86
C ALA A 8 24.33 -8.79 -42.53
N ALA A 9 25.20 -9.77 -42.27
CA ALA A 9 25.17 -10.54 -41.03
C ALA A 9 25.45 -9.66 -39.78
N PHE A 10 26.39 -8.72 -39.87
CA PHE A 10 26.68 -7.80 -38.78
C PHE A 10 25.53 -6.83 -38.52
N ALA A 11 24.91 -6.31 -39.58
CA ALA A 11 23.75 -5.43 -39.47
C ALA A 11 22.55 -6.13 -38.81
N LEU A 12 22.30 -7.40 -39.16
CA LEU A 12 21.23 -8.21 -38.57
C LEU A 12 21.50 -8.57 -37.09
N GLY A 13 22.77 -8.83 -36.72
CA GLY A 13 23.14 -9.14 -35.34
C GLY A 13 22.98 -7.96 -34.37
N ALA A 14 23.18 -6.73 -34.84
CA ALA A 14 23.08 -5.52 -34.02
C ALA A 14 21.64 -5.21 -33.53
N ILE A 15 20.61 -5.77 -34.19
CA ILE A 15 19.20 -5.48 -33.89
C ILE A 15 18.65 -6.38 -32.76
N VAL A 16 19.34 -7.49 -32.44
CA VAL A 16 18.82 -8.53 -31.52
C VAL A 16 19.01 -8.18 -30.03
N SER A 17 19.68 -7.08 -29.69
CA SER A 17 20.12 -6.79 -28.31
C SER A 17 19.19 -5.90 -27.47
N SER A 18 17.89 -5.81 -27.80
CA SER A 18 16.93 -5.05 -26.99
C SER A 18 16.08 -5.91 -26.04
N ALA A 19 16.71 -6.92 -25.41
CA ALA A 19 16.09 -7.62 -24.28
C ALA A 19 16.03 -6.68 -23.07
N GLN A 20 14.92 -5.94 -22.95
CA GLN A 20 14.60 -5.15 -21.76
C GLN A 20 14.25 -6.13 -20.64
N ALA A 21 15.27 -6.59 -19.90
CA ALA A 21 15.06 -7.29 -18.65
C ALA A 21 14.36 -6.31 -17.70
N MET A 22 13.11 -6.60 -17.33
CA MET A 22 12.39 -5.86 -16.29
C MET A 22 13.28 -5.84 -15.04
N PRO A 23 13.74 -4.65 -14.58
CA PRO A 23 14.51 -4.56 -13.36
C PRO A 23 13.67 -5.16 -12.24
N LEU A 24 14.27 -6.07 -11.47
CA LEU A 24 13.62 -6.63 -10.30
C LEU A 24 13.29 -5.46 -9.37
N ALA A 25 12.00 -5.13 -9.24
CA ALA A 25 11.57 -4.05 -8.37
C ALA A 25 12.05 -4.34 -6.94
N PRO A 26 12.68 -3.38 -6.24
CA PRO A 26 13.14 -3.59 -4.88
C PRO A 26 11.97 -4.07 -4.01
N PHE A 27 12.15 -5.22 -3.35
CA PHE A 27 11.21 -5.68 -2.32
C PHE A 27 11.21 -4.64 -1.20
N GLY A 28 10.14 -3.85 -1.09
CA GLY A 28 10.08 -2.69 -0.20
C GLY A 28 9.97 -1.34 -0.89
N ALA A 29 9.90 -1.29 -2.23
CA ALA A 29 9.26 -0.18 -2.95
C ALA A 29 7.74 -0.21 -2.68
N GLN A 30 7.39 -0.07 -1.40
CA GLN A 30 6.02 0.16 -0.99
C GLN A 30 5.56 1.39 -1.75
N SER A 31 4.55 1.22 -2.59
CA SER A 31 3.84 2.37 -3.12
C SER A 31 3.28 3.09 -1.91
N ASN A 32 3.99 4.12 -1.44
CA ASN A 32 3.38 5.23 -0.74
C ASN A 32 2.53 6.01 -1.75
N GLY A 33 1.74 5.32 -2.57
CA GLY A 33 0.82 5.88 -3.53
C GLY A 33 -0.38 6.31 -2.74
N ASP A 34 -0.42 7.58 -2.36
CA ASP A 34 -1.62 8.37 -2.07
C ASP A 34 -2.63 7.84 -1.03
N ILE A 35 -2.35 6.73 -0.33
CA ILE A 35 -3.23 6.19 0.71
C ILE A 35 -3.01 6.99 2.00
N ILE A 36 -3.74 8.09 2.12
CA ILE A 36 -3.98 8.71 3.42
C ILE A 36 -4.93 7.75 4.17
N ALA A 37 -4.42 7.10 5.22
CA ALA A 37 -5.26 6.29 6.09
C ALA A 37 -6.22 7.20 6.88
N VAL A 38 -7.35 7.58 6.26
CA VAL A 38 -8.40 8.38 6.90
C VAL A 38 -8.89 7.63 8.14
N ALA A 39 -8.43 8.04 9.32
CA ALA A 39 -8.83 7.48 10.60
C ALA A 39 -8.72 5.93 10.68
N GLY A 40 -7.65 5.36 10.12
CA GLY A 40 -7.44 3.90 10.07
C GLY A 40 -8.30 3.17 9.03
N GLY A 41 -8.92 3.91 8.10
CA GLY A 41 -9.72 3.41 6.99
C GLY A 41 -11.24 3.39 7.23
N CYS A 42 -11.71 3.86 8.38
CA CYS A 42 -13.14 3.88 8.74
C CYS A 42 -13.76 5.28 8.80
N GLY A 43 -12.98 6.36 8.59
CA GLY A 43 -13.48 7.73 8.71
C GLY A 43 -13.51 8.27 10.14
N ALA A 44 -13.72 9.58 10.27
CA ALA A 44 -13.66 10.28 11.55
C ALA A 44 -14.71 9.78 12.55
N GLY A 45 -14.28 9.47 13.78
CA GLY A 45 -15.15 8.94 14.83
C GLY A 45 -15.41 7.43 14.73
N TRP A 46 -14.68 6.72 13.87
CA TRP A 46 -14.78 5.27 13.71
C TRP A 46 -13.39 4.60 13.77
N HIS A 47 -13.38 3.33 14.12
CA HIS A 47 -12.18 2.49 14.11
C HIS A 47 -12.49 1.12 13.50
N ARG A 48 -11.43 0.43 13.06
CA ARG A 48 -11.55 -0.92 12.53
C ARG A 48 -11.57 -1.91 13.70
N GLY A 49 -12.65 -2.68 13.80
CA GLY A 49 -12.82 -3.69 14.83
C GLY A 49 -12.06 -4.99 14.55
N PRO A 50 -12.02 -5.93 15.51
CA PRO A 50 -11.33 -7.22 15.36
C PRO A 50 -11.85 -8.06 14.19
N TYR A 51 -13.12 -7.89 13.83
CA TYR A 51 -13.78 -8.61 12.73
C TYR A 51 -13.72 -7.87 11.38
N GLY A 52 -12.85 -6.85 11.25
CA GLY A 52 -12.66 -6.09 10.01
C GLY A 52 -13.71 -5.03 9.69
N GLY A 53 -14.83 -5.00 10.43
CA GLY A 53 -15.86 -3.96 10.30
C GLY A 53 -15.47 -2.61 10.90
N CYS A 54 -16.16 -1.54 10.49
CA CYS A 54 -16.02 -0.21 11.09
C CYS A 54 -16.97 -0.04 12.28
N LEU A 55 -16.42 0.31 13.43
CA LEU A 55 -17.12 0.50 14.70
C LEU A 55 -17.03 1.95 15.14
N ARG A 56 -18.10 2.51 15.71
CA ARG A 56 -18.05 3.85 16.29
C ARG A 56 -17.02 3.87 17.43
N ASN A 57 -16.26 4.95 17.51
CA ASN A 57 -15.53 5.29 18.73
C ASN A 57 -16.59 5.65 19.75
N PHE A 58 -16.89 4.70 20.65
CA PHE A 58 -18.05 4.65 21.54
C PHE A 58 -19.25 3.83 21.04
N ALA A 59 -19.09 2.50 20.88
CA ALA A 59 -20.17 1.61 20.45
C ALA A 59 -21.19 1.32 21.58
N ASN A 60 -20.71 1.19 22.83
CA ASN A 60 -21.57 0.98 23.98
C ASN A 60 -21.15 1.91 25.14
N PRO A 61 -21.96 2.93 25.49
CA PRO A 61 -21.67 3.88 26.57
C PRO A 61 -21.51 3.22 27.93
N ALA A 62 -22.30 2.18 28.20
CA ALA A 62 -22.31 1.48 29.48
C ALA A 62 -21.10 0.56 29.65
N ALA A 63 -20.38 0.24 28.57
CA ALA A 63 -19.24 -0.68 28.56
C ALA A 63 -17.93 -0.01 28.08
N HIS A 64 -17.89 1.33 27.95
CA HIS A 64 -16.71 2.04 27.47
C HIS A 64 -15.97 2.77 28.60
N ALA A 65 -14.72 2.37 28.82
CA ALA A 65 -13.82 3.04 29.77
C ALA A 65 -13.26 4.40 29.26
N CYS A 66 -13.44 4.70 27.97
CA CYS A 66 -12.87 5.88 27.35
C CYS A 66 -13.88 7.05 27.27
N PRO A 67 -13.40 8.31 27.26
CA PRO A 67 -14.25 9.47 27.05
C PRO A 67 -15.07 9.36 25.76
N ARG A 68 -16.15 10.16 25.67
CA ARG A 68 -17.00 10.19 24.49
C ARG A 68 -16.17 10.40 23.24
N GLY A 69 -16.29 9.45 22.33
CA GLY A 69 -15.63 9.55 21.05
C GLY A 69 -14.29 8.88 20.90
N PHE A 70 -13.88 8.12 21.92
CA PHE A 70 -12.69 7.30 21.91
C PHE A 70 -13.07 5.82 22.00
N HIS A 71 -12.23 4.94 21.46
CA HIS A 71 -12.29 3.50 21.65
C HIS A 71 -11.07 3.00 22.41
N ILE A 72 -11.17 1.79 22.98
CA ILE A 72 -10.04 1.13 23.65
C ILE A 72 -9.15 0.52 22.56
N GLY A 73 -7.95 1.05 22.42
CA GLY A 73 -6.93 0.55 21.51
C GLY A 73 -5.94 -0.42 22.19
N PRO A 74 -4.88 -0.81 21.48
CA PRO A 74 -3.82 -1.65 22.01
C PRO A 74 -3.24 -1.09 23.32
N GLY A 75 -3.01 -1.96 24.30
CA GLY A 75 -2.51 -1.57 25.63
C GLY A 75 -3.53 -0.85 26.51
N GLY A 76 -4.81 -0.83 26.14
CA GLY A 76 -5.87 -0.17 26.92
C GLY A 76 -5.97 1.34 26.70
N ALA A 77 -5.17 1.91 25.79
CA ALA A 77 -5.14 3.35 25.53
C ALA A 77 -6.39 3.82 24.75
N CYS A 78 -6.93 4.97 25.13
CA CYS A 78 -8.07 5.57 24.43
C CYS A 78 -7.65 6.23 23.11
N ARG A 79 -8.34 5.91 22.01
CA ARG A 79 -8.05 6.46 20.66
C ARG A 79 -9.28 7.05 19.98
N GLY A 80 -9.13 8.26 19.45
CA GLY A 80 -10.24 9.06 18.90
C GLY A 80 -10.48 8.92 17.40
N ASN A 81 -9.52 8.38 16.63
CA ASN A 81 -9.53 8.22 15.16
C ASN A 81 -10.33 9.31 14.43
N GLY A 82 -9.72 10.49 14.24
CA GLY A 82 -10.37 11.65 13.60
C GLY A 82 -11.17 12.54 14.57
N ARG A 83 -10.73 12.61 15.83
CA ARG A 83 -11.14 13.59 16.86
C ARG A 83 -9.92 14.32 17.37
#